data_AF-A0A3R9QTT6-F1
#
_entry.id   AF-A0A3R9QTT6-F1
#
_cell.length_a   1.000
_cell.length_b   1.000
_cell.length_c   1.000
_cell.angle_alpha   90.00
_cell.angle_beta   90.00
_cell.angle_gamma   90.00
#
_symmetry.space_group_name_H-M   'P 1'
#
loop_
_entity.id
_entity.type
_entity.pdbx_description
1 polymer ?
#
loop_
_entity_poly.entity_id
_entity_poly.type
_entity_poly.pdbx_seq_one_letter_code
_entity_poly.pdbx_strand_id
1 'polypeptide(L)'
;MREFTFEDAIRLIGKMRGFYGKKFADQWAGVDPKDIAESMVECFQGLTAEDFKRGVTKMMKSTFCPSIPEFRSWCEPKASDWLDSHEAWAIAKNSIEYGTGREMTVVWTEQAAKAFEKCADLVATGDKFQLAEAKKIFVSIYDRLVTEAKDQGLKPVYNVSLGLDPDQRITAIKQAEVSGFLSTHETQLQLEHKQTKEEQQADNERYKTIAQKAIAELREKLKIQAPVNKMAEEIKEVQPWELKPDTDYWPDPFDQKDDFKKMLEADGLKMPMALRGAA
;
A
#
# COMPACT_ATOMS: atom_id res chain seq x y z
N MET A 1 -16.47 8.84 28.06
CA MET A 1 -16.22 7.38 27.92
C MET A 1 -17.26 6.70 28.80
N ARG A 2 -18.13 5.83 28.27
CA ARG A 2 -19.15 5.17 29.10
C ARG A 2 -18.47 4.09 29.94
N GLU A 3 -18.56 4.19 31.25
CA GLU A 3 -18.02 3.19 32.17
C GLU A 3 -18.85 1.90 32.11
N PHE A 4 -18.18 0.76 32.31
CA PHE A 4 -18.83 -0.54 32.37
C PHE A 4 -19.55 -0.69 33.72
N THR A 5 -20.87 -0.85 33.67
CA THR A 5 -21.73 -0.85 34.86
C THR A 5 -22.11 -2.25 35.31
N PHE A 6 -22.62 -2.37 36.54
CA PHE A 6 -23.21 -3.62 37.05
C PHE A 6 -24.33 -4.16 36.14
N GLU A 7 -25.14 -3.27 35.55
CA GLU A 7 -26.20 -3.68 34.61
C GLU A 7 -25.61 -4.28 33.33
N ASP A 8 -24.48 -3.74 32.85
CA ASP A 8 -23.75 -4.28 31.71
C ASP A 8 -23.15 -5.66 32.01
N ALA A 9 -22.67 -5.87 33.24
CA ALA A 9 -22.21 -7.17 33.72
C ALA A 9 -23.33 -8.23 33.73
N ILE A 10 -24.51 -7.88 34.27
CA ILE A 10 -25.67 -8.78 34.26
C ILE A 10 -26.10 -9.14 32.84
N ARG A 11 -26.10 -8.18 31.90
CA ARG A 11 -26.37 -8.44 30.48
C ARG A 11 -25.34 -9.39 29.86
N LEU A 12 -24.05 -9.22 30.20
CA LEU A 12 -22.99 -10.09 29.70
C LEU A 12 -23.12 -11.52 30.25
N ILE A 13 -23.40 -11.68 31.55
CA ILE A 13 -23.69 -12.97 32.18
C ILE A 13 -24.87 -13.66 31.47
N GLY A 14 -25.93 -12.92 31.17
CA GLY A 14 -27.07 -13.44 30.39
C GLY A 14 -26.66 -13.99 29.02
N LYS A 15 -25.79 -13.27 28.29
CA LYS A 15 -25.24 -13.73 27.01
C LYS A 15 -24.37 -14.98 27.16
N MET A 16 -23.47 -15.00 28.16
CA MET A 16 -22.61 -16.16 28.42
C MET A 16 -23.41 -17.41 28.77
N ARG A 17 -24.47 -17.28 29.58
CA ARG A 17 -25.42 -18.37 29.84
C ARG A 17 -26.07 -18.89 28.57
N GLY A 18 -26.52 -17.99 27.69
CA GLY A 18 -27.14 -18.34 26.42
C GLY A 18 -26.20 -19.08 25.45
N PHE A 19 -24.92 -18.66 25.38
CA PHE A 19 -23.95 -19.25 24.44
C PHE A 19 -23.34 -20.57 24.95
N TYR A 20 -23.11 -20.69 26.26
CA TYR A 20 -22.34 -21.80 26.82
C TYR A 20 -23.18 -22.82 27.61
N GLY A 21 -24.41 -22.46 28.00
CA GLY A 21 -25.35 -23.36 28.66
C GLY A 21 -24.74 -24.09 29.85
N LYS A 22 -24.69 -25.42 29.78
CA LYS A 22 -24.14 -26.29 30.84
C LYS A 22 -22.70 -25.92 31.21
N LYS A 23 -21.85 -25.53 30.26
CA LYS A 23 -20.45 -25.16 30.54
C LYS A 23 -20.35 -23.95 31.47
N PHE A 24 -21.25 -22.98 31.30
CA PHE A 24 -21.34 -21.83 32.20
C PHE A 24 -21.81 -22.26 33.59
N ALA A 25 -22.85 -23.09 33.65
CA ALA A 25 -23.40 -23.57 34.92
C ALA A 25 -22.37 -24.37 35.73
N ASP A 26 -21.60 -25.24 35.07
CA ASP A 26 -20.56 -26.04 35.70
C ASP A 26 -19.38 -25.16 36.18
N GLN A 27 -18.96 -24.17 35.38
CA GLN A 27 -17.84 -23.28 35.72
C GLN A 27 -18.15 -22.33 36.88
N TRP A 28 -19.39 -21.87 36.99
CA TRP A 28 -19.84 -20.90 38.00
C TRP A 28 -20.73 -21.54 39.08
N ALA A 29 -20.64 -22.87 39.24
CA ALA A 29 -21.41 -23.60 40.23
C ALA A 29 -21.11 -23.10 41.65
N GLY A 30 -22.15 -22.71 42.38
CA GLY A 30 -22.03 -22.24 43.76
C GLY A 30 -21.61 -20.78 43.92
N VAL A 31 -21.47 -20.01 42.83
CA VAL A 31 -21.17 -18.57 42.88
C VAL A 31 -22.46 -17.76 42.63
N ASP A 32 -22.74 -16.75 43.46
CA ASP A 32 -23.91 -15.90 43.24
C ASP A 32 -23.71 -15.04 41.97
N PRO A 33 -24.72 -14.93 41.09
CA PRO A 33 -24.64 -14.04 39.93
C PRO A 33 -24.24 -12.59 40.24
N LYS A 34 -24.55 -12.09 41.44
CA LYS A 34 -24.11 -10.77 41.90
C LYS A 34 -22.61 -10.71 42.10
N ASP A 35 -22.02 -11.70 42.75
CA ASP A 35 -20.56 -11.75 42.99
C ASP A 35 -19.79 -11.84 41.66
N ILE A 36 -20.33 -12.57 40.68
CA ILE A 36 -19.78 -12.63 39.31
C ILE A 36 -19.85 -11.24 38.66
N ALA A 37 -20.98 -10.54 38.81
CA ALA A 37 -21.17 -9.23 38.23
C ALA A 37 -20.26 -8.17 38.87
N GLU A 38 -20.08 -8.20 40.19
CA GLU A 38 -19.11 -7.35 40.90
C GLU A 38 -17.68 -7.61 40.40
N SER A 39 -17.28 -8.88 40.33
CA SER A 39 -15.97 -9.28 39.79
C SER A 39 -15.75 -8.82 38.34
N MET A 40 -16.79 -8.84 37.50
CA MET A 40 -16.73 -8.34 36.12
C MET A 40 -16.58 -6.82 36.09
N VAL A 41 -17.28 -6.08 36.95
CA VAL A 41 -17.16 -4.61 37.03
C VAL A 41 -15.75 -4.22 37.42
N GLU A 42 -15.18 -4.86 38.43
CA GLU A 42 -13.78 -4.63 38.84
C GLU A 42 -12.80 -5.00 37.73
N CYS A 43 -12.95 -6.20 37.15
CA CYS A 43 -12.00 -6.70 36.17
C CYS A 43 -12.07 -5.94 34.85
N PHE A 44 -13.21 -5.37 34.45
CA PHE A 44 -13.35 -4.71 33.14
C PHE A 44 -13.21 -3.19 33.18
N GLN A 45 -12.76 -2.62 34.31
CA GLN A 45 -12.43 -1.20 34.36
C GLN A 45 -11.39 -0.82 33.29
N GLY A 46 -11.59 0.36 32.68
CA GLY A 46 -10.72 0.89 31.64
C GLY A 46 -10.96 0.35 30.23
N LEU A 47 -11.85 -0.64 30.02
CA LEU A 47 -12.20 -1.11 28.69
C LEU A 47 -13.20 -0.17 27.99
N THR A 48 -12.96 0.10 26.71
CA THR A 48 -13.84 0.88 25.84
C THR A 48 -14.93 0.02 25.20
N ALA A 49 -15.95 0.66 24.64
CA ALA A 49 -17.02 -0.06 23.92
C ALA A 49 -16.49 -0.87 22.71
N GLU A 50 -15.42 -0.39 22.06
CA GLU A 50 -14.76 -1.12 20.98
C GLU A 50 -14.05 -2.37 21.48
N ASP A 51 -13.45 -2.29 22.67
CA ASP A 51 -12.79 -3.42 23.33
C ASP A 51 -13.79 -4.54 23.60
N PHE A 52 -14.94 -4.20 24.18
CA PHE A 52 -16.02 -5.16 24.37
C PHE A 52 -16.54 -5.75 23.06
N LYS A 53 -16.64 -4.96 21.99
CA LYS A 53 -17.05 -5.47 20.67
C LYS A 53 -16.09 -6.57 20.18
N ARG A 54 -14.78 -6.44 20.42
CA ARG A 54 -13.80 -7.48 20.07
C ARG A 54 -13.97 -8.72 20.93
N GLY A 55 -14.09 -8.55 22.24
CA GLY A 55 -14.28 -9.66 23.19
C GLY A 55 -15.53 -10.47 22.88
N VAL A 56 -16.66 -9.79 22.63
CA VAL A 56 -17.93 -10.42 22.23
C VAL A 56 -17.81 -11.13 20.88
N THR A 57 -17.13 -10.52 19.90
CA THR A 57 -16.88 -11.15 18.58
C THR A 57 -16.11 -12.46 18.71
N LYS A 58 -15.11 -12.50 19.61
CA LYS A 58 -14.35 -13.72 19.91
C LYS A 58 -15.17 -14.74 20.68
N MET A 59 -15.99 -14.29 21.63
CA MET A 59 -16.90 -15.13 22.41
C MET A 59 -17.88 -15.90 21.50
N MET A 60 -18.39 -15.26 20.45
CA MET A 60 -19.26 -15.91 19.45
C MET A 60 -18.59 -17.05 18.68
N LYS A 61 -17.25 -17.05 18.57
CA LYS A 61 -16.48 -18.08 17.86
C LYS A 61 -15.89 -19.13 18.80
N SER A 62 -15.79 -18.84 20.10
CA SER A 62 -15.21 -19.73 21.08
C SER A 62 -16.15 -20.87 21.44
N THR A 63 -15.62 -22.09 21.53
CA THR A 63 -16.35 -23.26 22.02
C THR A 63 -16.28 -23.42 23.54
N PHE A 64 -15.37 -22.70 24.21
CA PHE A 64 -15.15 -22.76 25.65
C PHE A 64 -15.72 -21.52 26.33
N CYS A 65 -16.30 -21.71 27.53
CA CYS A 65 -16.77 -20.62 28.38
C CYS A 65 -15.54 -19.95 29.02
N PRO A 66 -15.29 -18.65 28.78
CA PRO A 66 -14.13 -17.98 29.33
C PRO A 66 -14.30 -17.70 30.83
N SER A 67 -13.17 -17.67 31.54
CA SER A 67 -13.12 -16.98 32.84
C SER A 67 -13.22 -15.46 32.67
N ILE A 68 -13.49 -14.72 33.75
CA ILE A 68 -13.55 -13.25 33.70
C ILE A 68 -12.23 -12.65 33.16
N PRO A 69 -11.03 -13.00 33.66
CA PRO A 69 -9.77 -12.48 33.12
C PRO A 69 -9.52 -12.91 31.67
N GLU A 70 -9.94 -14.12 31.29
CA GLU A 70 -9.78 -14.60 29.92
C GLU A 70 -10.65 -13.78 28.95
N PHE A 71 -11.89 -13.48 29.32
CA PHE A 71 -12.76 -12.61 28.51
C PHE A 71 -12.20 -11.19 28.42
N ARG A 72 -11.64 -10.64 29.52
CA ARG A 72 -10.90 -9.36 29.47
C ARG A 72 -9.80 -9.41 28.41
N SER A 73 -8.98 -10.45 28.42
CA SER A 73 -7.90 -10.63 27.43
C SER A 73 -8.40 -10.73 25.98
N TRP A 74 -9.68 -11.05 25.76
CA TRP A 74 -10.28 -11.07 24.42
C TRP A 74 -10.81 -9.69 24.01
N CYS A 75 -11.17 -8.85 24.99
CA CYS A 75 -11.59 -7.47 24.76
C CYS A 75 -10.39 -6.58 24.44
N GLU A 76 -9.29 -6.82 25.13
CA GLU A 76 -8.01 -6.18 24.85
C GLU A 76 -7.59 -6.48 23.40
N PRO A 77 -7.02 -5.51 22.67
CA PRO A 77 -6.55 -5.74 21.30
C PRO A 77 -5.55 -6.91 21.26
N LYS A 78 -5.99 -8.08 20.80
CA LYS A 78 -5.12 -9.24 20.57
C LYS A 78 -4.55 -9.19 19.16
N ALA A 79 -3.54 -8.35 18.98
CA ALA A 79 -2.45 -8.51 18.01
C ALA A 79 -1.60 -7.24 18.07
N SER A 80 -0.42 -7.37 18.68
CA SER A 80 0.81 -6.74 18.18
C SER A 80 0.63 -5.28 17.74
N ASP A 81 0.31 -4.38 18.67
CA ASP A 81 0.79 -2.99 18.47
C ASP A 81 2.33 -3.06 18.23
N TRP A 82 2.99 -4.00 18.91
CA TRP A 82 4.41 -4.30 18.86
C TRP A 82 4.79 -5.25 17.73
N LEU A 83 5.73 -4.86 16.86
CA LEU A 83 6.34 -5.73 15.83
C LEU A 83 6.80 -7.08 16.40
N ASP A 84 6.69 -8.15 15.61
CA ASP A 84 7.33 -9.43 15.94
C ASP A 84 8.86 -9.26 16.00
N SER A 85 9.53 -10.04 16.84
CA SER A 85 10.96 -9.92 17.12
C SER A 85 11.82 -10.17 15.87
N HIS A 86 11.36 -11.00 14.94
CA HIS A 86 12.03 -11.20 13.66
C HIS A 86 11.76 -10.08 12.66
N GLU A 87 10.58 -9.47 12.67
CA GLU A 87 10.25 -8.30 11.85
C GLU A 87 11.02 -7.07 12.32
N ALA A 88 11.05 -6.82 13.63
CA ALA A 88 11.83 -5.77 14.26
C ALA A 88 13.33 -5.92 13.93
N TRP A 89 13.85 -7.15 13.95
CA TRP A 89 15.22 -7.43 13.51
C TRP A 89 15.45 -7.12 12.03
N ALA A 90 14.50 -7.49 11.17
CA ALA A 90 14.62 -7.27 9.73
C ALA A 90 14.70 -5.78 9.37
N ILE A 91 14.03 -4.92 10.15
CA ILE A 91 14.14 -3.46 10.05
C ILE A 91 15.46 -2.98 10.66
N ALA A 92 15.74 -3.37 11.91
CA ALA A 92 16.88 -2.84 12.67
C ALA A 92 18.23 -3.17 12.03
N LYS A 93 18.41 -4.39 11.50
CA LYS A 93 19.65 -4.77 10.81
C LYS A 93 19.99 -3.89 9.61
N ASN A 94 18.98 -3.28 8.97
CA ASN A 94 19.18 -2.43 7.80
C ASN A 94 19.63 -1.02 8.19
N SER A 95 19.67 -0.68 9.49
CA SER A 95 20.20 0.59 9.99
C SER A 95 21.72 0.70 9.83
N ILE A 96 22.42 -0.41 9.58
CA ILE A 96 23.84 -0.43 9.30
C ILE A 96 24.06 -1.25 8.03
N GLU A 97 24.69 -0.65 7.03
CA GLU A 97 25.05 -1.33 5.79
C GLU A 97 26.16 -2.36 6.05
N TYR A 98 25.91 -3.61 5.64
CA TYR A 98 26.83 -4.72 5.81
C TYR A 98 28.16 -4.47 5.08
N GLY A 99 29.28 -4.64 5.78
CA GLY A 99 30.63 -4.55 5.22
C GLY A 99 31.20 -3.14 5.05
N THR A 100 30.35 -2.10 4.97
CA THR A 100 30.79 -0.69 4.93
C THR A 100 30.59 0.01 6.28
N GLY A 101 29.70 -0.51 7.15
CA GLY A 101 29.38 0.09 8.44
C GLY A 101 28.63 1.42 8.34
N ARG A 102 28.11 1.76 7.15
CA ARG A 102 27.41 3.04 6.95
C ARG A 102 26.05 3.00 7.64
N GLU A 103 25.77 4.04 8.42
CA GLU A 103 24.47 4.18 9.08
C GLU A 103 23.40 4.64 8.09
N MET A 104 22.35 3.84 8.00
CA MET A 104 21.19 4.03 7.14
C MET A 104 19.99 4.47 7.97
N THR A 105 19.07 5.19 7.33
CA THR A 105 17.82 5.59 7.98
C THR A 105 16.81 4.45 8.00
N VAL A 106 16.29 4.11 9.18
CA VAL A 106 15.19 3.17 9.39
C VAL A 106 14.18 3.74 10.39
N VAL A 107 12.95 3.24 10.33
CA VAL A 107 11.88 3.59 11.29
C VAL A 107 11.61 2.39 12.16
N TRP A 108 11.81 2.54 13.48
CA TRP A 108 11.75 1.43 14.44
C TRP A 108 11.12 1.87 15.76
N THR A 109 10.78 0.92 16.63
CA THR A 109 10.31 1.23 17.98
C THR A 109 11.48 1.56 18.90
N GLU A 110 11.23 2.31 19.98
CA GLU A 110 12.25 2.59 21.00
C GLU A 110 12.88 1.31 21.57
N GLN A 111 12.08 0.27 21.74
CA GLN A 111 12.47 -1.05 22.24
C GLN A 111 13.37 -1.76 21.23
N ALA A 112 13.08 -1.66 19.92
CA ALA A 112 13.95 -2.17 18.87
C ALA A 112 15.29 -1.40 18.83
N ALA A 113 15.27 -0.07 18.96
CA ALA A 113 16.49 0.73 19.02
C ALA A 113 17.39 0.35 20.21
N LYS A 114 16.82 0.24 21.42
CA LYS A 114 17.53 -0.19 22.64
C LYS A 114 18.07 -1.62 22.54
N ALA A 115 17.32 -2.52 21.91
CA ALA A 115 17.78 -3.89 21.67
C ALA A 115 18.93 -3.93 20.65
N PHE A 116 18.84 -3.12 19.59
CA PHE A 116 19.85 -3.05 18.53
C PHE A 116 21.17 -2.45 19.01
N GLU A 117 21.13 -1.44 19.89
CA GLU A 117 22.33 -0.85 20.50
C GLU A 117 23.24 -1.92 21.15
N LYS A 118 22.66 -2.99 21.71
CA LYS A 118 23.42 -4.07 22.36
C LYS A 118 24.12 -5.02 21.39
N CYS A 119 23.77 -4.99 20.11
CA CYS A 119 24.39 -5.84 19.09
C CYS A 119 24.90 -5.06 17.86
N ALA A 120 24.86 -3.73 17.88
CA ALA A 120 25.26 -2.87 16.76
C ALA A 120 26.70 -3.15 16.29
N ASP A 121 27.64 -3.30 17.22
CA ASP A 121 29.05 -3.58 16.92
C ASP A 121 29.25 -4.89 16.15
N LEU A 122 28.45 -5.91 16.50
CA LEU A 122 28.47 -7.23 15.83
C LEU A 122 27.86 -7.17 14.44
N VAL A 123 26.94 -6.23 14.19
CA VAL A 123 26.36 -5.99 12.87
C VAL A 123 27.31 -5.19 11.99
N ALA A 124 27.96 -4.16 12.54
CA ALA A 124 28.89 -3.29 11.81
C ALA A 124 30.16 -4.03 11.36
N THR A 125 30.71 -4.89 12.21
CA THR A 125 31.93 -5.67 11.93
C THR A 125 31.66 -6.91 11.07
N GLY A 126 30.37 -7.27 10.92
CA GLY A 126 29.92 -8.66 10.96
C GLY A 126 30.29 -9.56 9.79
N ASP A 127 30.95 -10.68 10.08
CA ASP A 127 30.84 -11.91 9.28
C ASP A 127 29.45 -12.57 9.45
N LYS A 128 29.09 -13.48 8.55
CA LYS A 128 27.79 -14.20 8.58
C LYS A 128 27.46 -14.83 9.95
N PHE A 129 28.47 -15.28 10.69
CA PHE A 129 28.31 -15.87 12.03
C PHE A 129 27.99 -14.82 13.10
N GLN A 130 28.68 -13.67 13.08
CA GLN A 130 28.44 -12.56 14.01
C GLN A 130 27.04 -11.97 13.81
N LEU A 131 26.56 -11.89 12.57
CA LEU A 131 25.20 -11.45 12.27
C LEU A 131 24.13 -12.40 12.87
N ALA A 132 24.40 -13.72 12.85
CA ALA A 132 23.49 -14.70 13.43
C ALA A 132 23.46 -14.62 14.96
N GLU A 133 24.59 -14.33 15.59
CA GLU A 133 24.70 -14.08 17.03
C GLU A 133 24.02 -12.77 17.43
N ALA A 134 24.27 -11.70 16.69
CA ALA A 134 23.60 -10.40 16.85
C ALA A 134 22.08 -10.53 16.79
N LYS A 135 21.56 -11.33 15.85
CA LYS A 135 20.11 -11.63 15.76
C LYS A 135 19.59 -12.29 17.04
N LYS A 136 20.31 -13.27 17.59
CA LYS A 136 19.88 -13.96 18.83
C LYS A 136 19.85 -13.00 20.02
N ILE A 137 20.89 -12.18 20.17
CA ILE A 137 20.99 -11.17 21.24
C ILE A 137 19.84 -10.17 21.10
N PHE A 138 19.61 -9.66 19.89
CA PHE A 138 18.51 -8.73 19.59
C PHE A 138 17.16 -9.31 19.98
N VAL A 139 16.82 -10.50 19.47
CA VAL A 139 15.50 -11.14 19.72
C VAL A 139 15.26 -11.30 21.22
N SER A 140 16.25 -11.83 21.94
CA SER A 140 16.13 -12.04 23.38
C SER A 140 15.90 -10.74 24.17
N ILE A 141 16.59 -9.65 23.81
CA ILE A 141 16.47 -8.36 24.51
C ILE A 141 15.16 -7.67 24.13
N TYR A 142 14.80 -7.69 22.85
CA TYR A 142 13.58 -7.08 22.34
C TYR A 142 12.34 -7.73 22.95
N ASP A 143 12.27 -9.07 23.01
CA ASP A 143 11.16 -9.80 23.67
C ASP A 143 10.97 -9.36 25.12
N ARG A 144 12.08 -9.21 25.85
CA ARG A 144 12.06 -8.75 27.25
C ARG A 144 11.55 -7.31 27.37
N LEU A 145 12.05 -6.39 26.54
CA LEU A 145 11.66 -4.98 26.57
C LEU A 145 10.19 -4.78 26.15
N VAL A 146 9.73 -5.55 25.16
CA VAL A 146 8.33 -5.53 24.72
C VAL A 146 7.42 -6.09 25.80
N THR A 147 7.83 -7.15 26.51
CA THR A 147 7.06 -7.69 27.64
C THR A 147 6.93 -6.66 28.75
N GLU A 148 8.04 -6.01 29.14
CA GLU A 148 8.03 -4.94 30.15
C GLU A 148 7.16 -3.75 29.74
N ALA A 149 7.21 -3.35 28.46
CA ALA A 149 6.38 -2.27 27.94
C ALA A 149 4.89 -2.65 27.94
N LYS A 150 4.56 -3.91 27.61
CA LYS A 150 3.19 -4.44 27.69
C LYS A 150 2.68 -4.47 29.12
N ASP A 151 3.50 -4.88 30.08
CA ASP A 151 3.14 -4.92 31.51
C ASP A 151 2.85 -3.51 32.06
N GLN A 152 3.53 -2.49 31.53
CA GLN A 152 3.29 -1.08 31.84
C GLN A 152 2.12 -0.46 31.05
N GLY A 153 1.48 -1.21 30.16
CA GLY A 153 0.39 -0.71 29.31
C GLY A 153 0.84 0.29 28.24
N LEU A 154 2.14 0.31 27.91
CA LEU A 154 2.71 1.19 26.89
C LEU A 154 2.39 0.68 25.49
N LYS A 155 2.21 1.65 24.58
CA LYS A 155 2.08 1.41 23.14
C LYS A 155 3.42 1.67 22.45
N PRO A 156 3.68 1.03 21.30
CA PRO A 156 4.88 1.26 20.53
C PRO A 156 4.87 2.67 19.97
N VAL A 157 6.00 3.35 20.18
CA VAL A 157 6.28 4.66 19.60
C VAL A 157 7.36 4.45 18.55
N TYR A 158 7.07 4.86 17.31
CA TYR A 158 7.97 4.73 16.18
C TYR A 158 8.82 5.98 16.01
N ASN A 159 10.13 5.78 16.00
CA ASN A 159 11.10 6.85 15.83
C ASN A 159 11.98 6.56 14.61
N VAL A 160 12.53 7.61 14.02
CA VAL A 160 13.39 7.53 12.84
C VAL A 160 14.85 7.64 13.26
N SER A 161 15.69 6.71 12.80
CA SER A 161 17.13 6.78 13.03
C SER A 161 17.74 7.95 12.24
N LEU A 162 18.82 8.55 12.75
CA LEU A 162 19.40 9.73 12.11
C LEU A 162 20.01 9.37 10.75
N GLY A 163 20.81 8.32 10.64
CA GLY A 163 21.46 7.93 9.38
C GLY A 163 22.37 9.02 8.80
N LEU A 164 23.19 8.65 7.80
CA LEU A 164 24.15 9.57 7.18
C LEU A 164 23.59 10.31 5.95
N ASP A 165 22.59 9.75 5.27
CA ASP A 165 22.04 10.28 4.01
C ASP A 165 20.70 11.01 4.21
N PRO A 166 20.63 12.34 3.94
CA PRO A 166 19.39 13.13 4.03
C PRO A 166 18.28 12.68 3.07
N ASP A 167 18.61 12.27 1.84
CA ASP A 167 17.61 11.88 0.83
C ASP A 167 16.99 10.52 1.18
N GLN A 168 17.83 9.61 1.68
CA GLN A 168 17.38 8.34 2.22
C GLN A 168 16.47 8.56 3.43
N ARG A 169 16.79 9.53 4.29
CA ARG A 169 15.96 9.87 5.45
C ARG A 169 14.57 10.33 5.05
N ILE A 170 14.47 11.24 4.08
CA ILE A 170 13.18 11.72 3.55
C ILE A 170 12.36 10.54 2.98
N THR A 171 13.02 9.64 2.26
CA THR A 171 12.37 8.47 1.66
C THR A 171 11.83 7.52 2.73
N ALA A 172 12.63 7.22 3.77
CA ALA A 172 12.23 6.36 4.87
C ALA A 172 11.07 6.96 5.69
N ILE A 173 11.09 8.27 5.95
CA ILE A 173 10.01 8.98 6.65
C ILE A 173 8.71 8.91 5.84
N LYS A 174 8.75 9.23 4.54
CA LYS A 174 7.57 9.16 3.67
C LYS A 174 7.02 7.74 3.55
N GLN A 175 7.89 6.74 3.47
CA GLN A 175 7.47 5.35 3.43
C GLN A 175 6.78 4.94 4.75
N ALA A 176 7.30 5.40 5.88
CA ALA A 176 6.73 5.15 7.20
C ALA A 176 5.34 5.80 7.39
N GLU A 177 5.11 6.97 6.81
CA GLU A 177 3.79 7.60 6.75
C GLU A 177 2.80 6.74 5.96
N VAL A 178 3.19 6.28 4.76
CA VAL A 178 2.35 5.44 3.90
C VAL A 178 2.01 4.11 4.56
N SER A 179 2.95 3.52 5.30
CA SER A 179 2.72 2.28 6.07
C SER A 179 2.00 2.50 7.40
N GLY A 180 1.70 3.75 7.78
CA GLY A 180 0.98 4.09 9.01
C GLY A 180 1.81 3.95 10.30
N PHE A 181 3.13 3.89 10.20
CA PHE A 181 4.03 3.89 11.38
C PHE A 181 4.20 5.29 11.96
N LEU A 182 4.11 6.34 11.15
CA LEU A 182 4.16 7.73 11.56
C LEU A 182 2.86 8.43 11.17
N SER A 183 2.36 9.32 12.03
CA SER A 183 1.26 10.20 11.66
C SER A 183 1.72 11.30 10.70
N THR A 184 0.82 11.85 9.89
CA THR A 184 1.12 12.98 9.00
C THR A 184 1.72 14.19 9.72
N HIS A 185 1.31 14.43 10.97
CA HIS A 185 1.86 15.51 11.79
C HIS A 185 3.30 15.21 12.24
N GLU A 186 3.59 13.99 12.71
CA GLU A 186 4.96 13.59 13.09
C GLU A 186 5.90 13.55 11.88
N THR A 187 5.40 13.08 10.73
CA THR A 187 6.12 13.11 9.46
C THR A 187 6.48 14.54 9.08
N GLN A 188 5.54 15.50 9.18
CA GLN A 188 5.83 16.92 8.91
C GLN A 188 6.88 17.47 9.88
N LEU A 189 6.77 17.21 11.18
CA LEU A 189 7.76 17.65 12.17
C LEU A 189 9.17 17.11 11.87
N GLN A 190 9.28 15.86 11.41
CA GLN A 190 10.58 15.26 11.06
C GLN A 190 11.12 15.72 9.71
N LEU A 191 10.23 16.07 8.76
CA LEU A 191 10.58 16.64 7.46
C LEU A 191 10.80 18.15 7.49
N GLU A 192 10.37 18.85 8.54
CA GLU A 192 10.58 20.29 8.77
C GLU A 192 12.07 20.62 9.05
N HIS A 193 12.98 20.15 8.21
CA HIS A 193 13.85 21.13 7.58
C HIS A 193 12.93 21.98 6.70
N LYS A 194 12.63 23.21 7.14
CA LYS A 194 12.06 24.22 6.26
C LYS A 194 13.06 24.43 5.13
N GLN A 195 12.99 23.62 4.07
CA GLN A 195 13.59 24.01 2.80
C GLN A 195 13.03 25.38 2.54
N THR A 196 13.92 26.37 2.50
CA THR A 196 13.51 27.71 2.16
C THR A 196 12.82 27.65 0.80
N LYS A 197 11.87 28.55 0.52
CA LYS A 197 11.23 28.61 -0.80
C LYS A 197 12.26 28.66 -1.93
N GLU A 198 13.44 29.21 -1.63
CA GLU A 198 14.61 29.31 -2.50
C GLU A 198 15.26 27.95 -2.78
N GLU A 199 15.44 27.09 -1.77
CA GLU A 199 15.95 25.71 -1.97
C GLU A 199 14.96 24.86 -2.76
N GLN A 200 13.65 25.00 -2.49
CA GLN A 200 12.61 24.32 -3.28
C GLN A 200 12.62 24.77 -4.75
N GLN A 201 12.85 26.06 -4.99
CA GLN A 201 12.98 26.59 -6.34
C GLN A 201 14.25 26.08 -7.03
N ALA A 202 15.39 26.08 -6.32
CA ALA A 202 16.66 25.59 -6.84
C ALA A 202 16.60 24.09 -7.20
N ASP A 203 15.99 23.27 -6.36
CA ASP A 203 15.79 21.84 -6.63
C ASP A 203 14.85 21.63 -7.82
N ASN A 204 13.74 22.35 -7.90
CA ASN A 204 12.82 22.29 -9.04
C ASN A 204 13.52 22.68 -10.36
N GLU A 205 14.38 23.69 -10.35
CA GLU A 205 15.20 24.09 -11.51
C GLU A 205 16.22 23.01 -11.88
N ARG A 206 16.86 22.40 -10.88
CA ARG A 206 17.79 21.29 -11.08
C ARG A 206 17.09 20.07 -11.69
N TYR A 207 15.91 19.69 -11.20
CA TYR A 207 15.12 18.61 -11.79
C TYR A 207 14.65 18.94 -13.20
N LYS A 208 14.21 20.18 -13.46
CA LYS A 208 13.83 20.64 -14.79
C LYS A 208 14.99 20.56 -15.77
N THR A 209 16.19 20.96 -15.37
CA THR A 209 17.39 20.89 -16.23
C THR A 209 17.81 19.44 -16.50
N ILE A 210 17.76 18.56 -15.50
CA ILE A 210 18.02 17.12 -15.67
C ILE A 210 17.00 16.49 -16.63
N ALA A 211 15.70 16.77 -16.43
CA ALA A 211 14.64 16.29 -17.30
C ALA A 211 14.81 16.78 -18.75
N GLN A 212 15.17 18.06 -18.94
CA GLN A 212 15.46 18.62 -20.26
C GLN A 212 16.66 17.93 -20.93
N LYS A 213 17.75 17.67 -20.19
CA LYS A 213 18.90 16.92 -20.70
C LYS A 213 18.51 15.50 -21.11
N ALA A 214 17.76 14.78 -20.28
CA ALA A 214 17.27 13.44 -20.60
C ALA A 214 16.36 13.44 -21.84
N ILE A 215 15.47 14.42 -21.98
CA ILE A 215 14.62 14.57 -23.17
C ILE A 215 15.48 14.85 -24.41
N ALA A 216 16.52 15.68 -24.30
CA ALA A 216 17.43 15.97 -25.41
C ALA A 216 18.21 14.72 -25.85
N GLU A 217 18.76 13.94 -24.91
CA GLU A 217 19.42 12.66 -25.19
C GLU A 217 18.46 11.66 -25.85
N LEU A 218 17.21 11.59 -25.39
CA LEU A 218 16.19 10.74 -26.00
C LEU A 218 15.84 11.20 -27.42
N ARG A 219 15.73 12.51 -27.66
CA ARG A 219 15.48 13.07 -29.00
C ARG A 219 16.60 12.75 -29.98
N GLU A 220 17.85 12.86 -29.53
CA GLU A 220 19.02 12.50 -30.32
C GLU A 220 19.00 11.02 -30.70
N LYS A 221 18.77 10.14 -29.70
CA LYS A 221 18.66 8.69 -29.91
C LYS A 221 17.51 8.30 -30.83
N LEU A 222 16.40 9.03 -30.77
CA LEU A 222 15.21 8.77 -31.59
C LEU A 222 15.25 9.50 -32.95
N LYS A 223 16.28 10.30 -33.24
CA LYS A 223 16.42 11.13 -34.44
C LYS A 223 15.19 12.01 -34.75
N ILE A 224 14.46 12.42 -33.71
CA ILE A 224 13.27 13.25 -33.83
C ILE A 224 13.72 14.71 -33.89
N GLN A 225 13.71 15.30 -35.09
CA GLN A 225 14.22 16.66 -35.33
C GLN A 225 13.25 17.77 -34.86
N ALA A 226 11.96 17.47 -34.60
CA ALA A 226 10.96 18.44 -34.17
C ALA A 226 9.95 17.84 -33.17
N PRO A 227 9.38 18.63 -32.24
CA PRO A 227 8.33 18.15 -31.35
C PRO A 227 7.15 17.66 -32.18
N VAL A 228 6.82 16.37 -32.07
CA VAL A 228 5.66 15.78 -32.75
C VAL A 228 4.40 16.33 -32.09
N ASN A 229 3.90 17.45 -32.60
CA ASN A 229 2.58 17.96 -32.27
C ASN A 229 1.55 17.00 -32.88
N LYS A 230 1.01 16.08 -32.09
CA LYS A 230 -0.02 15.13 -32.52
C LYS A 230 -1.41 15.78 -32.78
N MET A 231 -1.48 17.10 -32.86
CA MET A 231 -2.72 17.87 -33.07
C MET A 231 -2.63 18.89 -34.21
N ALA A 232 -1.81 18.62 -35.23
CA ALA A 232 -1.96 19.29 -36.52
C ALA A 232 -2.95 18.48 -37.37
N GLU A 233 -3.89 19.16 -38.04
CA GLU A 233 -4.82 18.55 -38.99
C GLU A 233 -4.01 17.78 -40.05
N GLU A 234 -4.30 16.48 -40.20
CA GLU A 234 -3.70 15.64 -41.24
C GLU A 234 -3.96 16.29 -42.61
N ILE A 235 -2.90 16.80 -43.25
CA ILE A 235 -2.93 17.09 -44.67
C ILE A 235 -3.02 15.74 -45.38
N LYS A 236 -4.24 15.31 -45.68
CA LYS A 236 -4.49 14.12 -46.47
C LYS A 236 -4.02 14.42 -47.90
N GLU A 237 -2.81 13.99 -48.26
CA GLU A 237 -2.32 14.10 -49.63
C GLU A 237 -3.26 13.29 -50.55
N VAL A 238 -4.05 14.03 -51.34
CA VAL A 238 -4.93 13.51 -52.40
C VAL A 238 -4.06 12.73 -53.36
N GLN A 239 -4.34 11.44 -53.52
CA GLN A 239 -3.46 10.54 -54.24
C GLN A 239 -3.66 10.71 -55.76
N PRO A 240 -2.63 10.54 -56.61
CA PRO A 240 -2.69 10.86 -58.05
C PRO A 240 -3.69 10.07 -58.90
N TRP A 241 -4.33 9.04 -58.33
CA TRP A 241 -5.39 8.26 -58.98
C TRP A 241 -6.81 8.71 -58.59
N GLU A 242 -6.94 9.76 -57.77
CA GLU A 242 -8.23 10.37 -57.45
C GLU A 242 -8.66 11.29 -58.60
N LEU A 243 -9.25 10.62 -59.61
CA LEU A 243 -10.25 11.08 -60.57
C LEU A 243 -9.76 11.97 -61.72
N LYS A 244 -9.61 11.37 -62.91
CA LYS A 244 -9.80 12.13 -64.16
C LYS A 244 -11.24 12.66 -64.18
N PRO A 245 -11.54 13.79 -64.84
CA PRO A 245 -12.93 14.23 -64.98
C PRO A 245 -13.77 13.11 -65.60
N ASP A 246 -15.00 12.92 -65.11
CA ASP A 246 -15.90 11.82 -65.51
C ASP A 246 -16.11 11.70 -67.03
N THR A 247 -15.85 12.78 -67.77
CA THR A 247 -15.91 12.86 -69.24
C THR A 247 -14.88 12.00 -69.97
N ASP A 248 -13.79 11.59 -69.30
CA ASP A 248 -12.72 10.78 -69.89
C ASP A 248 -12.96 9.27 -69.75
N TYR A 249 -13.99 8.86 -68.99
CA TYR A 249 -14.35 7.46 -68.84
C TYR A 249 -15.34 7.04 -69.91
N TRP A 250 -15.27 5.77 -70.31
CA TRP A 250 -16.25 5.20 -71.21
C TRP A 250 -17.65 5.28 -70.59
N PRO A 251 -18.70 5.59 -71.38
CA PRO A 251 -20.08 5.54 -70.90
C PRO A 251 -20.37 4.19 -70.27
N ASP A 252 -21.09 4.16 -69.15
CA ASP A 252 -21.35 2.90 -68.44
C ASP A 252 -22.17 1.95 -69.34
N PRO A 253 -21.69 0.74 -69.65
CA PRO A 253 -22.40 -0.22 -70.50
C PRO A 253 -23.75 -0.71 -69.96
N PHE A 254 -24.00 -0.55 -68.66
CA PHE A 254 -25.23 -1.01 -67.99
C PHE A 254 -26.26 0.11 -67.82
N ASP A 255 -25.82 1.31 -67.45
CA ASP A 255 -26.72 2.46 -67.23
C ASP A 255 -26.91 3.31 -68.49
N GLN A 256 -25.88 3.42 -69.36
CA GLN A 256 -25.85 4.27 -70.55
C GLN A 256 -25.57 3.45 -71.83
N LYS A 257 -26.29 2.34 -71.96
CA LYS A 257 -26.08 1.31 -72.99
C LYS A 257 -26.08 1.81 -74.43
N ASP A 258 -26.95 2.78 -74.76
CA ASP A 258 -27.05 3.31 -76.13
C ASP A 258 -25.86 4.17 -76.52
N ASP A 259 -25.31 4.94 -75.59
CA ASP A 259 -24.14 5.77 -75.83
C ASP A 259 -22.85 4.93 -75.85
N PHE A 260 -22.77 3.90 -75.00
CA PHE A 260 -21.73 2.87 -75.07
C PHE A 260 -21.75 2.13 -76.43
N LYS A 261 -22.94 1.84 -76.99
CA LYS A 261 -23.07 1.21 -78.31
C LYS A 261 -22.54 2.09 -79.44
N LYS A 262 -22.89 3.39 -79.44
CA LYS A 262 -22.41 4.34 -80.46
C LYS A 262 -20.88 4.48 -80.42
N MET A 263 -20.29 4.49 -79.22
CA MET A 263 -18.84 4.58 -79.04
C MET A 263 -18.13 3.32 -79.59
N LEU A 264 -18.69 2.13 -79.35
CA LEU A 264 -18.18 0.88 -79.92
C LEU A 264 -18.27 0.84 -81.45
N GLU A 265 -19.38 1.33 -82.02
CA GLU A 265 -19.53 1.43 -83.47
C GLU A 265 -18.54 2.42 -84.10
N ALA A 266 -18.26 3.55 -83.42
CA ALA A 266 -17.26 4.52 -83.86
C ALA A 266 -15.83 3.93 -83.87
N ASP A 267 -15.49 3.11 -82.87
CA ASP A 267 -14.19 2.44 -82.76
C ASP A 267 -14.12 1.12 -83.57
N GLY A 268 -15.18 0.74 -84.30
CA GLY A 268 -15.24 -0.46 -85.13
C GLY A 268 -15.28 -1.79 -84.35
N LEU A 269 -15.60 -1.73 -83.06
CA LEU A 269 -15.64 -2.87 -82.14
C LEU A 269 -17.05 -3.46 -82.04
N LYS A 270 -17.15 -4.79 -82.00
CA LYS A 270 -18.45 -5.47 -81.85
C LYS A 270 -18.89 -5.47 -80.39
N MET A 271 -20.18 -5.20 -80.15
CA MET A 271 -20.76 -5.25 -78.80
C MET A 271 -20.49 -6.60 -78.11
N PRO A 272 -19.99 -6.61 -76.86
CA PRO A 272 -19.75 -7.84 -76.10
C PRO A 272 -21.03 -8.68 -75.93
N MET A 273 -20.90 -10.00 -76.02
CA MET A 273 -22.04 -10.93 -75.96
C MET A 273 -22.90 -10.77 -74.69
N ALA A 274 -22.28 -10.43 -73.55
CA ALA A 274 -22.97 -10.24 -72.27
C ALA A 274 -23.93 -9.02 -72.26
N LEU A 275 -23.77 -8.07 -73.17
CA LEU A 275 -24.58 -6.86 -73.26
C LEU A 275 -25.59 -6.90 -74.42
N ARG A 276 -25.47 -7.88 -75.33
CA ARG A 276 -26.49 -8.18 -76.33
C ARG A 276 -27.65 -8.83 -75.59
N GLY A 277 -28.74 -8.09 -75.35
CA GLY A 277 -29.94 -8.65 -74.75
C GLY A 277 -30.39 -9.90 -75.52
N ALA A 278 -30.95 -10.89 -74.82
CA ALA A 278 -31.40 -12.14 -75.43
C ALA A 278 -32.30 -11.85 -76.65
N ALA A 279 -31.95 -12.44 -77.79
CA ALA A 279 -32.83 -12.51 -78.95
C ALA A 279 -33.95 -13.54 -78.70
#